data_AF-I1CFD0-F1
#
_entry.id   AF-I1CFD0-F1
#
_cell.length_a   1.000
_cell.length_b   1.000
_cell.length_c   1.000
_cell.angle_alpha   90.00
_cell.angle_beta   90.00
_cell.angle_gamma   90.00
#
_symmetry.space_group_name_H-M   'P 1'
#
loop_
_entity.id
_entity.type
_entity.pdbx_description
1 polymer ?
#
loop_
_entity_poly.entity_id
_entity_poly.type
_entity_poly.pdbx_seq_one_letter_code
_entity_poly.pdbx_strand_id
1 'polypeptide(L)'
;MAKKREIPQDVKLNFKDNRKGTLTFEGRDYDVLLVDLPTIIEAQKTLDKKQFYKVADISQMLLVDPTSGNEPFVQQTNGRHETEPYNYPHGLTPPLKHVRKRRFRKKLSKRAIEEVEREVERLLEIDATAEDVQYEVVDDREIEMEQESDAATQEIDIDDSVDESESDEDLAAAIDRDLEEMEDEDEDDEDEEEDGDESEEEDEEEDPSQTGEIEQKRQEIAEIKQAIQRKTRDLLTAPNAMLKNRFETDINNLKKSLTLKEAHLAEMNEKEK
;
A
#
# COMPACT_ATOMS: atom_id res chain seq x y z
N MET A 1 4.78 -33.39 -38.76
CA MET A 1 5.85 -33.61 -37.76
C MET A 1 6.41 -32.25 -37.38
N ALA A 2 6.30 -31.82 -36.13
CA ALA A 2 6.98 -30.62 -35.67
C ALA A 2 8.49 -30.85 -35.80
N LYS A 3 9.20 -30.01 -36.56
CA LYS A 3 10.66 -30.03 -36.58
C LYS A 3 11.14 -29.90 -35.14
N LYS A 4 12.00 -30.82 -34.71
CA LYS A 4 12.64 -30.78 -33.40
C LYS A 4 13.36 -29.44 -33.33
N ARG A 5 12.90 -28.53 -32.46
CA ARG A 5 13.55 -27.23 -32.26
C ARG A 5 14.95 -27.52 -31.71
N GLU A 6 15.98 -27.18 -32.48
CA GLU A 6 17.33 -27.12 -31.97
C GLU A 6 17.37 -25.94 -31.00
N ILE A 7 17.53 -26.22 -29.71
CA ILE A 7 17.72 -25.19 -28.70
C ILE A 7 19.13 -24.66 -28.92
N PRO A 8 19.29 -23.38 -29.28
CA PRO A 8 20.62 -22.76 -29.39
C PRO A 8 21.42 -22.96 -28.10
N GLN A 9 22.69 -23.37 -28.20
CA GLN A 9 23.56 -23.61 -27.02
C GLN A 9 24.00 -22.34 -26.30
N ASP A 10 23.65 -21.17 -26.85
CA ASP A 10 24.02 -19.83 -26.38
C ASP A 10 23.09 -19.28 -25.29
N VAL A 11 21.98 -19.98 -24.97
CA VAL A 11 21.06 -19.61 -23.89
C VAL A 11 20.87 -20.76 -22.90
N LYS A 12 21.22 -20.55 -21.63
CA LYS A 12 21.04 -21.53 -20.56
C LYS A 12 20.49 -20.87 -19.31
N LEU A 13 19.47 -21.46 -18.71
CA LEU A 13 18.92 -21.03 -17.42
C LEU A 13 19.22 -22.09 -16.36
N ASN A 14 19.80 -21.68 -15.24
CA ASN A 14 20.14 -22.57 -14.12
C ASN A 14 19.59 -22.00 -12.81
N PHE A 15 18.64 -22.70 -12.18
CA PHE A 15 18.09 -22.31 -10.89
C PHE A 15 19.00 -22.77 -9.76
N LYS A 16 19.35 -21.84 -8.85
CA LYS A 16 20.07 -22.14 -7.61
C LYS A 16 19.08 -22.53 -6.50
N ASP A 17 17.91 -21.92 -6.52
CA ASP A 17 16.78 -22.14 -5.62
C ASP A 17 15.46 -21.92 -6.40
N ASN A 18 14.31 -22.10 -5.75
CA ASN A 18 12.97 -21.91 -6.32
C ASN A 18 12.74 -20.49 -6.87
N ARG A 19 13.45 -19.48 -6.34
CA ARG A 19 13.28 -18.07 -6.71
C ARG A 19 14.49 -17.43 -7.36
N LYS A 20 15.68 -18.03 -7.26
CA LYS A 20 16.94 -17.41 -7.69
C LYS A 20 17.70 -18.32 -8.65
N GLY A 21 18.38 -17.74 -9.63
CA GLY A 21 19.15 -18.50 -10.61
C GLY A 21 20.17 -17.66 -11.35
N THR A 22 20.72 -18.24 -12.42
CA THR A 22 21.62 -17.58 -13.35
C THR A 22 21.19 -17.90 -14.78
N LEU A 23 21.10 -16.86 -15.61
CA LEU A 23 20.88 -16.93 -17.05
C LEU A 23 22.22 -16.72 -17.75
N THR A 24 22.70 -17.73 -18.46
CA THR A 24 23.82 -17.61 -19.40
C THR A 24 23.26 -17.21 -20.77
N PHE A 25 23.69 -16.06 -21.29
CA PHE A 25 23.36 -15.59 -22.64
C PHE A 25 24.64 -15.11 -23.33
N GLU A 26 24.93 -15.62 -24.53
CA GLU A 26 26.14 -15.28 -25.31
C GLU A 26 27.46 -15.47 -24.53
N GLY A 27 27.50 -16.47 -23.64
CA GLY A 27 28.67 -16.78 -22.82
C GLY A 27 28.88 -15.84 -21.61
N ARG A 28 27.92 -14.97 -21.31
CA ARG A 28 27.88 -14.14 -20.09
C ARG A 28 26.80 -14.65 -19.15
N ASP A 29 27.09 -14.60 -17.85
CA ASP A 29 26.19 -15.02 -16.79
C ASP A 29 25.54 -13.80 -16.13
N TYR A 30 24.21 -13.84 -16.05
CA TYR A 30 23.36 -12.83 -15.43
C TYR A 30 22.60 -13.46 -14.27
N ASP A 31 22.58 -12.81 -13.11
CA ASP A 31 21.73 -13.29 -12.02
C ASP A 31 20.26 -13.00 -12.33
N VAL A 32 19.39 -13.93 -11.92
CA VAL A 32 17.95 -13.83 -12.14
C VAL A 32 17.14 -14.05 -10.88
N LEU A 33 16.01 -13.35 -10.80
CA LEU A 33 15.02 -13.44 -9.73
C LEU A 33 13.64 -13.76 -10.32
N LEU A 34 12.97 -14.78 -9.79
CA LEU A 34 11.60 -15.15 -10.14
C LEU A 34 10.62 -14.40 -9.24
N VAL A 35 9.89 -13.45 -9.82
CA VAL A 35 8.89 -12.64 -9.11
C VAL A 35 7.47 -13.04 -9.49
N ASP A 36 6.52 -12.75 -8.59
CA ASP A 36 5.10 -12.98 -8.79
C ASP A 36 4.42 -11.72 -9.34
N LEU A 37 3.81 -11.85 -10.51
CA LEU A 37 3.07 -10.77 -11.14
C LEU A 37 1.75 -10.54 -10.41
N PRO A 38 1.31 -9.27 -10.28
CA PRO A 38 0.00 -8.96 -9.71
C PRO A 38 -1.16 -9.41 -10.61
N THR A 39 -0.94 -9.50 -11.92
CA THR A 39 -1.98 -9.87 -12.90
C THR A 39 -1.79 -11.28 -13.43
N ILE A 40 -2.89 -12.01 -13.56
CA ILE A 40 -2.94 -13.28 -14.31
C ILE A 40 -3.02 -12.96 -15.80
N ILE A 41 -2.06 -13.49 -16.56
CA ILE A 41 -1.95 -13.27 -18.01
C ILE A 41 -2.27 -14.57 -18.75
N GLU A 42 -3.30 -14.54 -19.57
CA GLU A 42 -3.65 -15.70 -20.41
C GLU A 42 -2.83 -15.71 -21.70
N ALA A 43 -2.03 -16.76 -21.89
CA ALA A 43 -1.39 -17.03 -23.16
C ALA A 43 -2.37 -17.72 -24.10
N GLN A 44 -2.63 -17.11 -25.26
CA GLN A 44 -3.56 -17.63 -26.26
C GLN A 44 -2.87 -17.84 -27.60
N LYS A 45 -3.23 -18.92 -28.31
CA LYS A 45 -2.78 -19.20 -29.68
C LYS A 45 -3.91 -18.96 -30.67
N THR A 46 -3.55 -18.52 -31.87
CA THR A 46 -4.47 -18.35 -32.99
C THR A 46 -3.81 -18.80 -34.29
N LEU A 47 -4.62 -19.22 -35.26
CA LEU A 47 -4.18 -19.53 -36.63
C LEU A 47 -4.69 -18.48 -37.64
N ASP A 48 -5.83 -17.86 -37.36
CA ASP A 48 -6.57 -16.97 -38.26
C ASP A 48 -6.66 -15.53 -37.75
N LYS A 49 -6.08 -15.24 -36.56
CA LYS A 49 -6.15 -13.96 -35.84
C LYS A 49 -7.57 -13.53 -35.45
N LYS A 50 -8.52 -14.47 -35.44
CA LYS A 50 -9.91 -14.22 -35.05
C LYS A 50 -10.31 -15.13 -33.90
N GLN A 51 -10.11 -16.44 -34.07
CA GLN A 51 -10.34 -17.39 -33.00
C GLN A 51 -9.05 -17.59 -32.20
N PHE A 52 -9.15 -17.34 -30.91
CA PHE A 52 -8.08 -17.57 -29.96
C PHE A 52 -8.43 -18.78 -29.09
N TYR A 53 -7.41 -19.55 -28.73
CA TYR A 53 -7.51 -20.71 -27.86
C TYR A 53 -6.50 -20.54 -26.73
N LYS A 54 -6.99 -20.63 -25.49
CA LYS A 54 -6.15 -20.58 -24.29
C LYS A 54 -5.13 -21.73 -24.29
N VAL A 55 -3.90 -21.41 -23.90
CA VAL A 55 -2.77 -22.35 -23.84
C VAL A 55 -2.22 -22.46 -22.42
N ALA A 56 -2.07 -21.33 -21.73
CA ALA A 56 -1.51 -21.30 -20.38
C ALA A 56 -1.94 -20.02 -19.64
N ASP A 57 -1.81 -20.07 -18.32
CA ASP A 57 -1.84 -18.90 -17.44
C ASP A 57 -0.41 -18.58 -17.01
N ILE A 58 -0.07 -17.29 -17.02
CA ILE A 58 1.24 -16.76 -16.64
C ILE A 58 1.02 -15.76 -15.50
N SER A 59 1.63 -16.02 -14.35
CA SER A 59 1.55 -15.18 -13.15
C SER A 59 2.92 -14.91 -12.53
N GLN A 60 4.01 -15.28 -13.21
CA GLN A 60 5.38 -15.10 -12.73
C GLN A 60 6.28 -14.58 -13.86
N MET A 61 7.36 -13.90 -13.48
CA MET A 61 8.33 -13.32 -14.41
C MET A 61 9.75 -13.50 -13.87
N LEU A 62 10.68 -13.84 -14.76
CA LEU A 62 12.12 -13.82 -14.46
C LEU A 62 12.67 -12.43 -14.76
N LEU A 63 13.17 -11.76 -13.73
CA LEU A 63 13.92 -10.51 -13.84
C LEU A 63 15.40 -10.85 -13.97
N VAL A 64 16.05 -10.23 -14.94
CA VAL A 64 17.46 -10.44 -15.27
C VAL A 64 18.21 -9.17 -14.93
N ASP A 65 19.22 -9.28 -14.07
CA ASP A 65 20.08 -8.14 -13.74
C ASP A 65 21.14 -7.97 -14.84
N PRO A 66 21.17 -6.82 -15.56
CA PRO A 66 22.19 -6.56 -16.57
C PRO A 66 23.60 -6.32 -15.98
N THR A 67 23.70 -6.06 -14.68
CA THR A 67 24.91 -5.71 -13.95
C THR A 67 25.28 -6.87 -13.03
N SER A 68 26.02 -7.84 -13.55
CA SER A 68 26.61 -8.91 -12.73
C SER A 68 27.62 -8.31 -11.74
N GLY A 69 27.16 -7.80 -10.60
CA GLY A 69 28.02 -7.23 -9.56
C GLY A 69 27.35 -6.22 -8.62
N ASN A 70 27.01 -6.71 -7.42
CA ASN A 70 26.99 -5.98 -6.13
C ASN A 70 25.81 -5.09 -5.71
N GLU A 71 24.74 -4.90 -6.48
CA GLU A 71 23.53 -4.28 -5.91
C GLU A 71 22.29 -5.16 -6.09
N PRO A 72 21.52 -5.46 -5.03
CA PRO A 72 20.30 -6.24 -5.17
C PRO A 72 19.23 -5.43 -5.92
N PHE A 73 18.63 -6.06 -6.94
CA PHE A 73 17.53 -5.54 -7.76
C PHE A 73 16.27 -5.16 -6.96
N VAL A 74 16.04 -5.79 -5.81
CA VAL A 74 14.92 -5.41 -4.95
C VAL A 74 15.34 -4.11 -4.29
N GLN A 75 14.68 -3.00 -4.66
CA GLN A 75 14.70 -1.78 -3.85
C GLN A 75 14.52 -2.24 -2.41
N GLN A 76 15.59 -2.17 -1.61
CA GLN A 76 15.43 -2.19 -0.17
C GLN A 76 14.58 -0.95 0.08
N THR A 77 13.28 -1.16 0.23
CA THR A 77 12.40 -0.12 0.72
C THR A 77 12.95 0.18 2.10
N ASN A 78 13.72 1.27 2.19
CA ASN A 78 14.14 1.85 3.45
C ASN A 78 12.85 2.32 4.13
N GLY A 79 12.17 1.42 4.82
CA GLY A 79 10.84 1.66 5.34
C GLY A 79 10.13 0.35 5.62
N ARG A 80 10.19 -0.07 6.88
CA ARG A 80 9.19 -0.73 7.76
C ARG A 80 8.07 -1.65 7.23
N HIS A 81 7.92 -1.91 5.94
CA HIS A 81 6.85 -2.72 5.36
C HIS A 81 7.45 -3.91 4.61
N GLU A 82 7.49 -5.03 5.31
CA GLU A 82 7.90 -6.35 4.80
C GLU A 82 6.83 -6.88 3.83
N THR A 83 6.65 -6.21 2.69
CA THR A 83 5.93 -6.81 1.56
C THR A 83 6.84 -7.88 0.96
N GLU A 84 6.32 -9.11 0.85
CA GLU A 84 7.10 -10.28 0.44
C GLU A 84 8.05 -9.94 -0.74
N PRO A 85 9.37 -10.20 -0.62
CA PRO A 85 10.39 -9.67 -1.54
C PRO A 85 10.26 -10.17 -2.98
N TYR A 86 9.36 -11.11 -3.24
CA TYR A 86 9.09 -11.69 -4.55
C TYR A 86 7.86 -11.10 -5.23
N ASN A 87 7.06 -10.27 -4.54
CA ASN A 87 5.86 -9.66 -5.11
C ASN A 87 6.20 -8.49 -6.02
N TYR A 88 5.89 -8.62 -7.30
CA TYR A 88 6.13 -7.54 -8.26
C TYR A 88 5.04 -6.46 -8.16
N PRO A 89 5.38 -5.16 -8.12
CA PRO A 89 4.40 -4.09 -7.90
C PRO A 89 3.60 -3.70 -9.15
N HIS A 90 4.03 -4.11 -10.36
CA HIS A 90 3.44 -3.63 -11.63
C HIS A 90 2.86 -4.76 -12.48
N GLY A 91 1.86 -4.45 -13.30
CA GLY A 91 1.50 -5.30 -14.44
C GLY A 91 2.48 -5.10 -15.61
N LEU A 92 2.49 -6.02 -16.58
CA LEU A 92 3.38 -5.92 -17.74
C LEU A 92 3.03 -4.77 -18.70
N THR A 93 1.78 -4.31 -18.71
CA THR A 93 1.34 -3.26 -19.63
C THR A 93 1.42 -1.88 -18.95
N PRO A 94 1.80 -0.81 -19.69
CA PRO A 94 1.98 0.53 -19.10
C PRO A 94 0.80 1.05 -18.26
N PRO A 95 -0.48 0.86 -18.66
CA PRO A 95 -1.61 1.30 -17.84
C PRO A 95 -1.71 0.66 -16.45
N LEU A 96 -0.99 -0.44 -16.22
CA LEU A 96 -0.95 -1.24 -15.00
C LEU A 96 0.33 -1.00 -14.17
N LYS A 97 1.04 0.13 -14.38
CA LYS A 97 2.05 0.61 -13.43
C LYS A 97 1.41 0.81 -12.06
N HIS A 98 2.09 0.31 -11.01
CA HIS A 98 1.64 0.28 -9.62
C HIS A 98 0.22 -0.27 -9.41
N VAL A 99 -0.17 -1.31 -10.16
CA VAL A 99 -1.54 -1.83 -10.17
C VAL A 99 -2.02 -2.30 -8.79
N ARG A 100 -1.13 -2.87 -7.96
CA ARG A 100 -1.47 -3.34 -6.60
C ARG A 100 -1.95 -2.20 -5.70
N LYS A 101 -1.29 -1.05 -5.76
CA LYS A 101 -1.63 0.13 -4.96
C LYS A 101 -2.79 0.92 -5.56
N ARG A 102 -2.79 1.13 -6.89
CA ARG A 102 -3.64 2.14 -7.53
C ARG A 102 -4.95 1.61 -8.14
N ARG A 103 -5.01 0.33 -8.51
CA ARG A 103 -6.12 -0.20 -9.33
C ARG A 103 -6.80 -1.42 -8.73
N PHE A 104 -6.09 -2.21 -7.94
CA PHE A 104 -6.69 -3.35 -7.27
C PHE A 104 -7.42 -2.84 -6.04
N ARG A 105 -8.71 -3.17 -5.96
CA ARG A 105 -9.45 -3.01 -4.73
C ARG A 105 -8.81 -3.90 -3.68
N LYS A 106 -8.35 -3.30 -2.59
CA LYS A 106 -7.77 -4.00 -1.45
C LYS A 106 -8.82 -4.96 -0.86
N LYS A 107 -8.35 -6.12 -0.44
CA LYS A 107 -9.15 -7.21 0.12
C LYS A 107 -8.30 -7.88 1.18
N LEU A 108 -8.95 -8.32 2.26
CA LEU A 108 -8.31 -9.18 3.25
C LEU A 108 -7.63 -10.37 2.55
N SER A 109 -6.40 -10.65 2.94
CA SER A 109 -5.66 -11.77 2.36
C SER A 109 -6.39 -13.09 2.63
N LYS A 110 -6.36 -14.04 1.68
CA LYS A 110 -7.00 -15.35 1.88
C LYS A 110 -6.43 -16.08 3.11
N ARG A 111 -5.14 -15.88 3.40
CA ARG A 111 -4.47 -16.42 4.57
C ARG A 111 -5.05 -15.83 5.86
N ALA A 112 -5.18 -14.50 5.94
CA ALA A 112 -5.81 -13.84 7.08
C ALA A 112 -7.24 -14.34 7.28
N ILE A 113 -8.01 -14.53 6.21
CA ILE A 113 -9.35 -15.12 6.30
C ILE A 113 -9.30 -16.54 6.87
N GLU A 114 -8.40 -17.40 6.39
CA GLU A 114 -8.26 -18.78 6.89
C GLU A 114 -7.79 -18.84 8.36
N GLU A 115 -7.00 -17.87 8.82
CA GLU A 115 -6.59 -17.75 10.23
C GLU A 115 -7.75 -17.28 11.10
N VAL A 116 -8.48 -16.24 10.68
CA VAL A 116 -9.70 -15.78 11.38
C VAL A 116 -10.74 -16.89 11.46
N GLU A 117 -10.98 -17.61 10.36
CA GLU A 117 -11.94 -18.73 10.35
C GLU A 117 -11.55 -19.83 11.34
N ARG A 118 -10.26 -20.15 11.45
CA ARG A 118 -9.75 -21.15 12.39
C ARG A 118 -9.95 -20.72 13.84
N GLU A 119 -9.66 -19.46 14.15
CA GLU A 119 -9.80 -18.98 15.54
C GLU A 119 -11.27 -18.86 15.95
N VAL A 120 -12.13 -18.39 15.05
CA VAL A 120 -13.58 -18.39 15.27
C VAL A 120 -14.10 -19.81 15.53
N GLU A 121 -13.64 -20.80 14.74
CA GLU A 121 -14.03 -22.20 14.96
C GLU A 121 -13.55 -22.72 16.33
N ARG A 122 -12.32 -22.40 16.74
CA ARG A 122 -11.77 -22.75 18.05
C ARG A 122 -12.60 -22.17 19.19
N LEU A 123 -12.93 -20.88 19.14
CA LEU A 123 -13.75 -20.21 20.17
C LEU A 123 -15.14 -20.85 20.28
N LEU A 124 -15.77 -21.15 19.14
CA LEU A 124 -17.07 -21.81 19.12
C LEU A 124 -17.02 -23.24 19.69
N GLU A 125 -15.92 -23.97 19.51
CA GLU A 125 -15.73 -25.28 20.13
C GLU A 125 -15.60 -25.18 21.66
N ILE A 126 -14.84 -24.20 22.15
CA ILE A 126 -14.69 -23.95 23.60
C ILE A 126 -16.06 -23.59 24.20
N ASP A 127 -16.78 -22.66 23.58
CA ASP A 127 -18.12 -22.24 24.01
C ASP A 127 -19.12 -23.41 24.00
N ALA A 128 -19.04 -24.32 23.02
CA ALA A 128 -19.90 -25.50 22.97
C ALA A 128 -19.64 -26.48 24.11
N THR A 129 -18.45 -26.46 24.71
CA THR A 129 -18.09 -27.27 25.89
C THR A 129 -18.33 -26.56 27.23
N ALA A 130 -18.57 -25.25 27.21
CA ALA A 130 -18.82 -24.46 28.41
C ALA A 130 -20.23 -24.68 28.98
N GLU A 131 -20.39 -24.44 30.29
CA GLU A 131 -21.69 -24.55 30.97
C GLU A 131 -22.55 -23.29 30.79
N ASP A 132 -21.91 -22.11 30.75
CA ASP A 132 -22.54 -20.80 30.50
C ASP A 132 -21.59 -19.95 29.65
N VAL A 133 -22.13 -19.21 28.68
CA VAL A 133 -21.35 -18.39 27.74
C VAL A 133 -21.95 -16.99 27.72
N GLN A 134 -21.11 -15.98 27.96
CA GLN A 134 -21.49 -14.57 27.93
C GLN A 134 -20.44 -13.81 27.14
N TYR A 135 -20.88 -12.92 26.25
CA TYR A 135 -20.01 -12.02 25.49
C TYR A 135 -20.55 -10.60 25.57
N GLU A 136 -19.64 -9.63 25.63
CA GLU A 136 -19.93 -8.20 25.62
C GLU A 136 -19.01 -7.52 24.61
N VAL A 137 -19.54 -6.56 23.84
CA VAL A 137 -18.73 -5.74 22.93
C VAL A 137 -18.30 -4.51 23.71
N VAL A 138 -17.01 -4.45 24.04
CA VAL A 138 -16.40 -3.34 24.77
C VAL A 138 -15.68 -2.44 23.76
N ASP A 139 -15.71 -1.12 23.97
CA ASP A 139 -14.96 -0.15 23.16
C ASP A 139 -13.47 -0.24 23.55
N ASP A 140 -12.56 -0.24 22.58
CA ASP A 140 -11.11 -0.42 22.83
C ASP A 140 -10.56 0.60 23.84
N ARG A 141 -11.14 1.81 23.87
CA ARG A 141 -10.78 2.86 24.84
C ARG A 141 -11.15 2.52 26.28
N GLU A 142 -12.18 1.71 26.49
CA GLU A 142 -12.55 1.24 27.83
C GLU A 142 -11.61 0.10 28.27
N ILE A 143 -11.17 -0.75 27.35
CA ILE A 143 -10.21 -1.84 27.60
C ILE A 143 -8.84 -1.28 28.02
N GLU A 144 -8.31 -0.27 27.31
CA GLU A 144 -7.03 0.36 27.65
C GLU A 144 -7.06 0.98 29.06
N MET A 145 -8.18 1.64 29.42
CA MET A 145 -8.36 2.24 30.75
C MET A 145 -8.50 1.19 31.86
N GLU A 146 -9.12 0.04 31.58
CA GLU A 146 -9.24 -1.06 32.54
C GLU A 146 -7.92 -1.81 32.73
N GLN A 147 -7.17 -2.06 31.64
CA GLN A 147 -5.85 -2.70 31.70
C GLN A 147 -4.80 -1.83 32.42
N GLU A 148 -4.80 -0.50 32.22
CA GLU A 148 -3.97 0.42 33.00
C GLU A 148 -4.33 0.40 34.50
N SER A 149 -5.59 0.11 34.83
CA SER A 149 -6.06 0.04 36.21
C SER A 149 -5.74 -1.30 36.90
N ASP A 150 -5.72 -2.41 36.16
CA ASP A 150 -5.44 -3.76 36.67
C ASP A 150 -3.96 -4.14 36.65
N ALA A 151 -3.12 -3.47 35.85
CA ALA A 151 -1.65 -3.62 35.87
C ALA A 151 -1.02 -3.20 37.22
N ALA A 152 -1.77 -2.50 38.09
CA ALA A 152 -1.35 -2.19 39.45
C ALA A 152 -1.59 -3.34 40.46
N THR A 153 -2.34 -4.40 40.08
CA THR A 153 -2.76 -5.43 41.03
C THR A 153 -2.96 -6.80 40.40
N GLN A 154 -1.89 -7.47 39.94
CA GLN A 154 -1.77 -8.93 39.98
C GLN A 154 -0.39 -9.43 39.49
N GLU A 155 0.50 -9.77 40.42
CA GLU A 155 1.46 -10.86 40.19
C GLU A 155 0.72 -12.17 40.48
N ILE A 156 0.31 -12.88 39.43
CA ILE A 156 -0.04 -14.31 39.52
C ILE A 156 0.79 -15.04 38.47
N ASP A 157 1.80 -15.76 38.95
CA ASP A 157 2.54 -16.75 38.15
C ASP A 157 1.57 -17.84 37.67
N ILE A 158 1.15 -17.77 36.40
CA ILE A 158 0.51 -18.88 35.70
C ILE A 158 1.56 -19.44 34.73
N ASP A 159 2.00 -20.67 35.03
CA ASP A 159 2.86 -21.51 34.20
C ASP A 159 2.12 -21.88 32.91
N ASP A 160 2.27 -21.05 31.88
CA ASP A 160 1.70 -21.28 30.56
C ASP A 160 2.70 -22.03 29.67
N SER A 161 2.47 -23.34 29.56
CA SER A 161 3.25 -24.24 28.72
C SER A 161 2.34 -24.90 27.69
N VAL A 162 1.74 -24.11 26.79
CA VAL A 162 1.16 -24.66 25.56
C VAL A 162 1.10 -23.68 24.38
N ASP A 163 1.90 -24.04 23.38
CA ASP A 163 1.74 -23.82 21.93
C ASP A 163 2.09 -22.45 21.31
N GLU A 164 3.06 -22.51 20.39
CA GLU A 164 3.52 -21.42 19.51
C GLU A 164 2.47 -21.13 18.41
N SER A 165 1.26 -20.71 18.79
CA SER A 165 0.40 -19.94 17.87
C SER A 165 0.76 -18.46 18.01
N GLU A 166 1.01 -17.79 16.88
CA GLU A 166 1.14 -16.33 16.79
C GLU A 166 0.08 -15.69 17.70
N SER A 167 0.48 -14.77 18.59
CA SER A 167 -0.41 -14.26 19.64
C SER A 167 -1.66 -13.65 18.99
N ASP A 168 -2.82 -13.71 19.67
CA ASP A 168 -4.05 -13.06 19.19
C ASP A 168 -3.82 -11.57 18.87
N GLU A 169 -2.83 -10.96 19.53
CA GLU A 169 -2.32 -9.61 19.30
C GLU A 169 -1.56 -9.47 17.96
N ASP A 170 -0.75 -10.45 17.57
CA ASP A 170 -0.08 -10.47 16.26
C ASP A 170 -1.09 -10.64 15.11
N LEU A 171 -2.12 -11.47 15.30
CA LEU A 171 -3.20 -11.65 14.32
C LEU A 171 -4.08 -10.40 14.22
N ALA A 172 -4.46 -9.81 15.34
CA ALA A 172 -5.19 -8.55 15.39
C ALA A 172 -4.39 -7.44 14.70
N ALA A 173 -3.10 -7.29 15.02
CA ALA A 173 -2.23 -6.30 14.39
C ALA A 173 -2.00 -6.56 12.90
N ALA A 174 -2.06 -7.81 12.43
CA ALA A 174 -1.97 -8.13 11.01
C ALA A 174 -3.26 -7.77 10.25
N ILE A 175 -4.41 -8.02 10.85
CA ILE A 175 -5.72 -7.64 10.30
C ILE A 175 -5.88 -6.12 10.30
N ASP A 176 -5.46 -5.46 11.37
CA ASP A 176 -5.51 -4.00 11.51
C ASP A 176 -4.58 -3.32 10.51
N ARG A 177 -3.35 -3.83 10.30
CA ARG A 177 -2.48 -3.38 9.20
C ARG A 177 -3.09 -3.57 7.82
N ASP A 178 -3.73 -4.72 7.56
CA ASP A 178 -4.44 -4.96 6.30
C ASP A 178 -5.63 -3.98 6.13
N LEU A 179 -6.27 -3.55 7.23
CA LEU A 179 -7.37 -2.57 7.26
C LEU A 179 -6.88 -1.12 7.14
N GLU A 180 -5.83 -0.72 7.83
CA GLU A 180 -5.17 0.58 7.70
C GLU A 180 -4.69 0.80 6.26
N GLU A 181 -4.09 -0.22 5.63
CA GLU A 181 -3.79 -0.14 4.21
C GLU A 181 -5.08 0.09 3.38
N MET A 182 -6.24 -0.48 3.76
CA MET A 182 -7.51 -0.18 3.07
C MET A 182 -7.99 1.27 3.27
N GLU A 183 -7.56 1.95 4.33
CA GLU A 183 -8.00 3.30 4.71
C GLU A 183 -7.10 4.43 4.17
N ASP A 184 -5.85 4.15 3.75
CA ASP A 184 -4.92 5.09 3.11
C ASP A 184 -5.35 5.58 1.70
N GLU A 185 -6.64 5.57 1.36
CA GLU A 185 -7.17 5.87 0.03
C GLU A 185 -7.07 7.35 -0.40
N ASP A 186 -6.57 8.28 0.42
CA ASP A 186 -6.76 9.72 0.17
C ASP A 186 -5.51 10.60 -0.05
N GLU A 187 -4.26 10.13 0.13
CA GLU A 187 -3.11 11.08 0.14
C GLU A 187 -2.07 11.03 -1.00
N ASP A 188 -1.87 9.94 -1.74
CA ASP A 188 -0.70 9.88 -2.65
C ASP A 188 -1.05 9.72 -4.13
N ASP A 189 -1.29 10.84 -4.80
CA ASP A 189 -1.25 10.97 -6.28
C ASP A 189 -0.64 12.34 -6.65
N GLU A 190 0.48 12.71 -6.02
CA GLU A 190 1.39 13.74 -6.54
C GLU A 190 2.33 13.10 -7.56
N ASP A 191 1.97 13.22 -8.84
CA ASP A 191 2.91 13.14 -9.94
C ASP A 191 3.91 14.32 -9.80
N GLU A 192 5.00 14.11 -9.06
CA GLU A 192 6.19 14.97 -9.08
C GLU A 192 6.85 14.88 -10.47
N GLU A 193 6.44 15.78 -11.38
CA GLU A 193 7.32 16.23 -12.47
C GLU A 193 8.32 17.21 -11.84
N GLU A 194 9.51 16.68 -11.57
CA GLU A 194 10.72 17.37 -11.15
C GLU A 194 11.11 18.47 -12.17
N ASP A 195 10.70 19.71 -11.91
CA ASP A 195 11.35 20.91 -12.47
C ASP A 195 12.05 21.62 -11.30
N GLY A 196 13.36 21.42 -11.23
CA GLY A 196 14.23 22.03 -10.23
C GLY A 196 14.26 23.56 -10.38
N ASP A 197 13.91 24.25 -9.31
CA ASP A 197 14.37 25.60 -9.03
C ASP A 197 14.81 25.67 -7.56
N GLU A 198 16.10 25.43 -7.34
CA GLU A 198 16.77 25.67 -6.06
C GLU A 198 16.75 27.18 -5.77
N SER A 199 15.90 27.58 -4.84
CA SER A 199 16.04 28.84 -4.11
C SER A 199 16.32 28.49 -2.66
N GLU A 200 17.60 28.37 -2.31
CA GLU A 200 18.06 28.42 -0.93
C GLU A 200 17.78 29.83 -0.39
N GLU A 201 16.83 29.96 0.54
CA GLU A 201 16.84 31.05 1.51
C GLU A 201 16.85 30.43 2.91
N GLU A 202 18.05 30.39 3.50
CA GLU A 202 18.24 30.35 4.94
C GLU A 202 17.50 31.55 5.54
N ASP A 203 16.68 31.37 6.58
CA ASP A 203 16.63 32.33 7.68
C ASP A 203 15.99 31.73 8.95
N GLU A 204 16.88 31.63 9.95
CA GLU A 204 16.77 31.88 11.39
C GLU A 204 15.48 31.56 12.15
N GLU A 205 15.66 30.75 13.21
CA GLU A 205 14.68 30.50 14.26
C GLU A 205 14.32 31.77 15.05
N GLU A 206 13.03 32.07 15.20
CA GLU A 206 12.52 32.95 16.28
C GLU A 206 11.21 32.42 16.92
N ASP A 207 11.15 32.60 18.24
CA ASP A 207 10.16 32.22 19.28
C ASP A 207 8.67 32.54 18.94
N PRO A 208 7.67 31.78 19.47
CA PRO A 208 6.29 31.81 18.99
C PRO A 208 5.54 33.00 19.56
N SER A 209 5.35 34.02 18.73
CA SER A 209 4.32 35.03 18.94
C SER A 209 3.04 34.61 18.20
N GLN A 210 1.87 34.78 18.81
CA GLN A 210 0.55 34.47 18.21
C GLN A 210 0.35 35.10 16.82
N THR A 211 1.09 36.18 16.53
CA THR A 211 1.15 36.84 15.23
C THR A 211 1.75 36.01 14.10
N GLY A 212 2.74 35.14 14.38
CA GLY A 212 3.36 34.27 13.37
C GLY A 212 2.43 33.15 12.91
N GLU A 213 1.68 32.54 13.83
CA GLU A 213 0.71 31.48 13.52
C GLU A 213 -0.45 32.00 12.64
N ILE A 214 -0.87 33.25 12.83
CA ILE A 214 -1.91 33.89 12.02
C ILE A 214 -1.42 34.15 10.61
N GLU A 215 -0.15 34.53 10.44
CA GLU A 215 0.44 34.78 9.13
C GLU A 215 0.63 33.48 8.34
N GLN A 216 1.11 32.41 8.97
CA GLN A 216 1.19 31.07 8.39
C GLN A 216 -0.19 30.59 7.92
N LYS A 217 -1.23 30.69 8.76
CA LYS A 217 -2.60 30.28 8.37
C LYS A 217 -3.19 31.13 7.24
N ARG A 218 -2.80 32.42 7.13
CA ARG A 218 -3.20 33.26 5.99
C ARG A 218 -2.52 32.83 4.70
N GLN A 219 -1.25 32.41 4.75
CA GLN A 219 -0.52 31.87 3.61
C GLN A 219 -1.14 30.54 3.14
N GLU A 220 -1.43 29.62 4.06
CA GLU A 220 -2.12 28.35 3.73
C GLU A 220 -3.49 28.57 3.06
N ILE A 221 -4.27 29.54 3.55
CA ILE A 221 -5.55 29.92 2.93
C ILE A 221 -5.35 30.47 1.52
N ALA A 222 -4.28 31.24 1.29
CA ALA A 222 -3.96 31.78 -0.03
C ALA A 222 -3.57 30.68 -1.01
N GLU A 223 -2.79 29.69 -0.57
CA GLU A 223 -2.40 28.52 -1.35
C GLU A 223 -3.61 27.66 -1.72
N ILE A 224 -4.50 27.36 -0.76
CA ILE A 224 -5.74 26.61 -1.03
C ILE A 224 -6.61 27.36 -2.05
N LYS A 225 -6.71 28.69 -1.96
CA LYS A 225 -7.44 29.50 -2.96
C LYS A 225 -6.80 29.40 -4.35
N GLN A 226 -5.47 29.43 -4.44
CA GLN A 226 -4.78 29.23 -5.72
C GLN A 226 -4.98 27.81 -6.27
N ALA A 227 -4.94 26.78 -5.42
CA ALA A 227 -5.19 25.40 -5.81
C ALA A 227 -6.60 25.21 -6.36
N ILE A 228 -7.63 25.80 -5.72
CA ILE A 228 -9.01 25.81 -6.22
C ILE A 228 -9.07 26.48 -7.60
N GLN A 229 -8.38 27.60 -7.80
CA GLN A 229 -8.35 28.31 -9.08
C GLN A 229 -7.70 27.48 -10.18
N ARG A 230 -6.59 26.77 -9.88
CA ARG A 230 -5.92 25.86 -10.81
C ARG A 230 -6.85 24.70 -11.21
N LYS A 231 -7.41 23.97 -10.22
CA LYS A 231 -8.33 22.85 -10.47
C LYS A 231 -9.61 23.26 -11.20
N THR A 232 -10.11 24.48 -10.97
CA THR A 232 -11.26 25.03 -11.71
C THR A 232 -10.93 25.28 -13.18
N ARG A 233 -9.72 25.74 -13.50
CA ARG A 233 -9.25 25.87 -14.89
C ARG A 233 -9.11 24.49 -15.56
N ASP A 234 -8.65 23.50 -14.82
CA ASP A 234 -8.50 22.13 -15.33
C ASP A 234 -9.87 21.49 -15.59
N LEU A 235 -10.87 21.74 -14.73
CA LEU A 235 -12.26 21.34 -14.93
C LEU A 235 -12.87 21.90 -16.24
N LEU A 236 -12.61 23.18 -16.53
CA LEU A 236 -13.08 23.82 -17.76
C LEU A 236 -12.37 23.28 -19.02
N THR A 237 -11.12 22.85 -18.87
CA THR A 237 -10.30 22.33 -19.98
C THR A 237 -10.46 20.82 -20.18
N ALA A 238 -11.07 20.11 -19.21
CA ALA A 238 -11.16 18.66 -19.22
C ALA A 238 -12.02 18.10 -20.37
N PRO A 239 -11.50 17.15 -21.18
CA PRO A 239 -12.22 16.59 -22.32
C PRO A 239 -13.21 15.48 -21.94
N ASN A 240 -13.09 14.85 -20.77
CA ASN A 240 -13.89 13.69 -20.36
C ASN A 240 -14.76 13.97 -19.11
N ALA A 241 -15.99 13.45 -19.10
CA ALA A 241 -16.93 13.53 -17.98
C ALA A 241 -16.42 12.92 -16.67
N MET A 242 -15.65 11.82 -16.70
CA MET A 242 -15.06 11.23 -15.48
C MET A 242 -14.04 12.17 -14.83
N LEU A 243 -13.20 12.83 -15.62
CA LEU A 243 -12.22 13.80 -15.12
C LEU A 243 -12.91 15.06 -14.59
N LYS A 244 -14.01 15.49 -15.23
CA LYS A 244 -14.83 16.59 -14.71
C LYS A 244 -15.40 16.26 -13.33
N ASN A 245 -15.95 15.07 -13.15
CA ASN A 245 -16.48 14.64 -11.86
C ASN A 245 -15.37 14.54 -10.79
N ARG A 246 -14.16 14.09 -11.14
CA ARG A 246 -13.00 14.08 -10.22
C ARG A 246 -12.62 15.50 -9.82
N PHE A 247 -12.41 16.40 -10.78
CA PHE A 247 -12.08 17.80 -10.50
C PHE A 247 -13.18 18.53 -9.72
N GLU A 248 -14.46 18.26 -9.98
CA GLU A 248 -15.57 18.79 -9.19
C GLU A 248 -15.52 18.32 -7.73
N THR A 249 -15.16 17.05 -7.51
CA THR A 249 -15.01 16.47 -6.17
C THR A 249 -13.82 17.10 -5.43
N ASP A 250 -12.66 17.20 -6.09
CA ASP A 250 -11.45 17.87 -5.56
C ASP A 250 -11.76 19.33 -5.15
N ILE A 251 -12.43 20.07 -6.04
CA ILE A 251 -12.82 21.47 -5.79
C ILE A 251 -13.76 21.57 -4.59
N ASN A 252 -14.70 20.63 -4.43
CA ASN A 252 -15.62 20.63 -3.30
C ASN A 252 -14.89 20.31 -1.98
N ASN A 253 -13.93 19.40 -1.98
CA ASN A 253 -13.12 19.08 -0.80
C ASN A 253 -12.20 20.25 -0.41
N LEU A 254 -11.51 20.87 -1.37
CA LEU A 254 -10.71 22.06 -1.14
C LEU A 254 -11.56 23.23 -0.63
N LYS A 255 -12.79 23.40 -1.13
CA LYS A 255 -13.73 24.41 -0.61
C LYS A 255 -14.13 24.14 0.84
N LYS A 256 -14.37 22.89 1.22
CA LYS A 256 -14.67 22.53 2.62
C LYS A 256 -13.48 22.84 3.53
N SER A 257 -12.27 22.44 3.12
CA SER A 257 -11.03 22.75 3.85
C SER A 257 -10.83 24.26 3.99
N LEU A 258 -11.06 25.01 2.91
CA LEU A 258 -11.02 26.48 2.93
C LEU A 258 -11.99 27.08 3.94
N THR A 259 -13.24 26.62 3.97
CA THR A 259 -14.24 27.14 4.92
C THR A 259 -13.87 26.85 6.38
N LEU A 260 -13.28 25.69 6.65
CA LEU A 260 -12.82 25.33 8.00
C LEU A 260 -11.63 26.19 8.43
N LYS A 261 -10.65 26.38 7.56
CA LYS A 261 -9.47 27.23 7.85
C LYS A 261 -9.83 28.71 7.96
N GLU A 262 -10.75 29.22 7.14
CA GLU A 262 -11.28 30.59 7.25
C GLU A 262 -12.04 30.81 8.57
N ALA A 263 -12.84 29.83 9.01
CA ALA A 263 -13.53 29.88 10.31
C ALA A 263 -12.53 29.87 11.47
N HIS A 264 -11.53 28.99 11.44
CA HIS A 264 -10.48 28.93 12.46
C HIS A 264 -9.65 30.22 12.52
N LEU A 265 -9.34 30.82 11.36
CA LEU A 265 -8.65 32.10 11.31
C LEU A 265 -9.52 33.23 11.89
N ALA A 266 -10.83 33.22 11.65
CA ALA A 266 -11.75 34.18 12.24
C ALA A 266 -11.82 34.07 13.77
N GLU A 267 -11.89 32.86 14.32
CA GLU A 267 -11.88 32.61 15.76
C GLU A 267 -10.57 33.05 16.44
N MET A 268 -9.42 32.88 15.77
CA MET A 268 -8.13 33.37 16.28
C MET A 268 -8.08 34.90 16.30
N ASN A 269 -8.53 35.57 15.23
CA ASN A 269 -8.59 37.04 15.19
C ASN A 269 -9.60 37.63 16.20
N GLU A 270 -10.65 36.88 16.59
CA GLU A 270 -11.59 37.29 17.65
C GLU A 270 -11.01 37.15 19.05
N LYS A 271 -10.13 36.16 19.28
CA LYS A 271 -9.43 35.96 20.57
C LYS A 271 -8.32 36.99 20.83
N GLU A 272 -7.82 37.65 19.78
CA GLU A 272 -6.83 38.75 19.88
C GLU A 272 -7.44 40.14 20.19
N LYS A 273 -8.78 40.27 20.19
CA LYS A 273 -9.49 41.54 20.48
C LYS A 273 -9.94 41.67 21.93
#